data_AF-A0A838CY57-F1
#
_entry.id   AF-A0A838CY57-F1
#
_cell.length_a   1.000
_cell.length_b   1.000
_cell.length_c   1.000
_cell.angle_alpha   90.00
_cell.angle_beta   90.00
_cell.angle_gamma   90.00
#
_symmetry.space_group_name_H-M   'P 1'
#
loop_
_entity.id
_entity.type
_entity.pdbx_description
1 polymer ?
#
loop_
_entity_poly.entity_id
_entity_poly.type
_entity_poly.pdbx_seq_one_letter_code
_entity_poly.pdbx_strand_id
1 'polypeptide(L)'
;MARVFEASRAIFIPARGGHPKNAEYRVAVGYEQWETPVEVSKVQMVYNGGVAGMLSPSFPVGELDEKAVVFALELLKNRKYGTDSKTIKDVLVLEKVPEGTSIDSIIEKKLDELEEMTQSIFASKRKPQIVIADVDPVEHFELEDSVYAFLFRVQVSKSS
;
A
#
# COMPACT_ATOMS: atom_id res chain seq x y z
N MET A 1 2.73 9.46 28.40
CA MET A 1 3.14 9.58 26.98
C MET A 1 2.75 8.28 26.29
N ALA A 2 1.86 8.35 25.28
CA ALA A 2 1.52 7.17 24.49
C ALA A 2 2.80 6.62 23.84
N ARG A 3 3.12 5.35 24.10
CA ARG A 3 4.24 4.67 23.44
C ARG A 3 3.72 3.93 22.19
N VAL A 4 4.54 4.03 21.15
CA VAL A 4 4.73 3.17 19.97
C VAL A 4 3.48 2.42 19.49
N PHE A 5 2.96 2.83 18.33
CA PHE A 5 2.05 2.02 17.54
C PHE A 5 2.77 0.77 17.02
N GLU A 6 2.28 -0.40 17.38
CA GLU A 6 2.78 -1.70 16.91
C GLU A 6 1.82 -2.25 15.86
N ALA A 7 2.20 -2.12 14.58
CA ALA A 7 1.39 -2.61 13.48
C ALA A 7 1.40 -4.14 13.44
N SER A 8 0.22 -4.76 13.38
CA SER A 8 0.03 -6.20 13.21
C SER A 8 -0.26 -6.60 11.77
N ARG A 9 -0.78 -5.67 10.96
CA ARG A 9 -0.98 -5.87 9.52
C ARG A 9 -1.10 -4.53 8.83
N ALA A 10 -0.56 -4.44 7.62
CA ALA A 10 -0.64 -3.24 6.80
C ALA A 10 -0.87 -3.57 5.32
N ILE A 11 -1.56 -2.64 4.66
CA ILE A 11 -1.72 -2.56 3.20
C ILE A 11 -1.19 -1.18 2.80
N PHE A 12 -0.47 -1.14 1.68
CA PHE A 12 0.09 0.08 1.11
C PHE A 12 -0.67 0.45 -0.15
N ILE A 13 -0.80 1.74 -0.41
CA ILE A 13 -1.50 2.29 -1.57
C ILE A 13 -0.56 3.30 -2.23
N PRO A 14 -0.13 3.10 -3.48
CA PRO A 14 0.62 4.11 -4.22
C PRO A 14 -0.21 5.39 -4.32
N ALA A 15 0.35 6.51 -3.87
CA ALA A 15 -0.36 7.79 -3.88
C ALA A 15 -0.44 8.34 -5.32
N ARG A 16 -1.59 8.90 -5.69
CA ARG A 16 -1.83 9.47 -7.03
C ARG A 16 -1.85 10.98 -6.97
N GLY A 17 -1.24 11.62 -7.97
CA GLY A 17 -1.35 13.06 -8.21
C GLY A 17 -0.67 13.96 -7.16
N GLY A 18 0.16 14.91 -7.61
CA GLY A 18 0.72 15.98 -6.77
C GLY A 18 1.74 15.57 -5.69
N HIS A 19 1.76 14.30 -5.27
CA HIS A 19 2.78 13.77 -4.37
C HIS A 19 4.13 13.53 -5.07
N PRO A 20 5.25 13.64 -4.33
CA PRO A 20 6.56 13.23 -4.85
C PRO A 20 6.57 11.78 -5.32
N LYS A 21 7.48 11.45 -6.24
CA LYS A 21 7.67 10.07 -6.72
C LYS A 21 7.85 9.10 -5.54
N ASN A 22 7.30 7.90 -5.67
CA ASN A 22 7.35 6.83 -4.68
C ASN A 22 6.67 7.17 -3.33
N ALA A 23 5.69 8.07 -3.36
CA ALA A 23 4.82 8.31 -2.22
C ALA A 23 3.73 7.24 -2.12
N GLU A 24 3.42 6.84 -0.89
CA GLU A 24 2.39 5.86 -0.61
C GLU A 24 1.62 6.23 0.65
N TYR A 25 0.40 5.76 0.75
CA TYR A 25 -0.32 5.64 2.01
C TYR A 25 -0.06 4.27 2.60
N ARG A 26 0.22 4.21 3.89
CA ARG A 26 0.24 2.97 4.68
C ARG A 26 -0.99 2.96 5.55
N VAL A 27 -1.89 2.03 5.27
CA VAL A 27 -3.05 1.73 6.11
C VAL A 27 -2.70 0.52 6.95
N ALA A 28 -2.78 0.63 8.28
CA ALA A 28 -2.37 -0.43 9.18
C ALA A 28 -3.37 -0.61 10.33
N VAL A 29 -3.51 -1.85 10.80
CA VAL A 29 -4.18 -2.17 12.07
C VAL A 29 -3.13 -2.72 13.03
N GLY A 30 -3.23 -2.35 14.29
CA GLY A 30 -2.29 -2.76 15.33
C GLY A 30 -2.71 -2.25 16.69
N TYR A 31 -1.80 -2.30 17.65
CA TYR A 31 -2.07 -1.84 19.01
C TYR A 31 -1.34 -0.54 19.30
N GLU A 32 -2.02 0.39 19.96
CA GLU A 32 -1.41 1.60 20.49
C GLU A 32 -1.61 1.66 22.00
N GLN A 33 -0.56 2.05 22.73
CA GLN A 33 -0.64 2.18 24.18
C GLN A 33 -1.32 3.49 24.55
N TRP A 34 -2.60 3.41 24.95
CA TRP A 34 -3.31 4.49 25.62
C TRP A 34 -3.19 4.28 27.14
N GLU A 35 -4.26 4.35 27.91
CA GLU A 35 -4.25 3.87 29.31
C GLU A 35 -4.11 2.33 29.35
N THR A 36 -4.83 1.65 28.46
CA THR A 36 -4.66 0.24 28.13
C THR A 36 -4.33 0.09 26.64
N PRO A 37 -3.73 -1.03 26.20
CA PRO A 37 -3.58 -1.32 24.78
C PRO A 37 -4.94 -1.34 24.08
N VAL A 38 -5.07 -0.60 22.98
CA VAL A 38 -6.28 -0.57 22.15
C VAL A 38 -5.90 -0.94 20.73
N GLU A 39 -6.69 -1.82 20.10
CA GLU A 39 -6.57 -2.10 18.67
C GLU A 39 -7.06 -0.87 17.89
N VAL A 40 -6.18 -0.27 17.10
CA VAL A 40 -6.46 0.94 16.34
C VAL A 40 -6.11 0.73 14.87
N SER A 41 -6.82 1.45 14.01
CA SER A 41 -6.43 1.63 12.61
C SER A 41 -5.66 2.93 12.45
N LYS A 42 -4.62 2.93 11.64
CA LYS A 42 -3.75 4.10 11.42
C LYS A 42 -3.41 4.23 9.95
N VAL A 43 -3.60 5.43 9.42
CA VAL A 43 -3.14 5.82 8.09
C VAL A 43 -1.91 6.71 8.24
N GLN A 44 -0.87 6.46 7.46
CA GLN A 44 0.39 7.20 7.53
C GLN A 44 0.93 7.45 6.12
N MET A 45 1.59 8.57 5.90
CA MET A 45 2.35 8.79 4.68
C MET A 45 3.64 7.97 4.70
N VAL A 46 4.03 7.50 3.52
CA VAL A 46 5.30 6.84 3.26
C VAL A 46 5.96 7.55 2.08
N TYR A 47 7.22 7.91 2.23
CA TYR A 47 8.03 8.49 1.15
C TYR A 47 9.28 7.66 0.98
N ASN A 48 9.54 7.19 -0.25
CA ASN A 48 10.69 6.35 -0.56
C ASN A 48 10.85 5.16 0.40
N GLY A 49 9.72 4.51 0.73
CA GLY A 49 9.66 3.37 1.65
C GLY A 49 9.86 3.68 3.14
N GLY A 50 9.97 4.95 3.53
CA GLY A 50 10.04 5.38 4.94
C GLY A 50 8.73 6.00 5.41
N VAL A 51 8.20 5.56 6.56
CA VAL A 51 7.01 6.14 7.19
C VAL A 51 7.31 7.54 7.71
N ALA A 52 6.57 8.54 7.24
CA ALA A 52 6.67 9.93 7.69
C ALA A 52 5.75 10.19 8.89
N GLY A 53 6.21 9.84 10.09
CA GLY A 53 5.39 9.84 11.30
C GLY A 53 4.86 11.20 11.78
N MET A 54 5.41 12.32 11.30
CA MET A 54 4.98 13.68 11.70
C MET A 54 4.02 14.35 10.72
N LEU A 55 3.82 13.75 9.54
CA LEU A 55 2.94 14.31 8.52
C LEU A 55 1.57 13.64 8.62
N SER A 56 0.52 14.45 8.70
CA SER A 56 -0.84 13.94 8.60
C SER A 56 -1.07 13.44 7.17
N PRO A 57 -1.61 12.23 6.98
CA PRO A 57 -1.96 11.77 5.65
C PRO A 57 -3.06 12.67 5.09
N SER A 58 -2.90 13.03 3.82
CA SER A 58 -3.89 13.77 3.05
C SER A 58 -4.04 13.11 1.69
N PHE A 59 -5.27 12.91 1.26
CA PHE A 59 -5.63 12.39 -0.05
C PHE A 59 -6.61 13.35 -0.72
N PRO A 60 -6.62 13.45 -2.06
CA PRO A 60 -7.59 14.29 -2.77
C PRO A 60 -9.02 13.82 -2.51
N VAL A 61 -9.91 14.76 -2.18
CA VAL A 61 -11.31 14.47 -1.84
C VAL A 61 -12.06 13.97 -3.06
N GLY A 62 -12.78 12.86 -2.92
CA GLY A 62 -13.59 12.24 -3.97
C GLY A 62 -12.80 11.44 -5.01
N GLU A 63 -11.47 11.41 -4.91
CA GLU A 63 -10.60 10.69 -5.84
C GLU A 63 -10.34 9.25 -5.39
N LEU A 64 -9.70 8.49 -6.29
CA LEU A 64 -9.43 7.06 -6.07
C LEU A 64 -8.55 6.78 -4.83
N ASP A 65 -7.71 7.74 -4.42
CA ASP A 65 -6.86 7.60 -3.24
C ASP A 65 -7.68 7.52 -1.95
N GLU A 66 -8.70 8.37 -1.80
CA GLU A 66 -9.63 8.31 -0.67
C GLU A 66 -10.36 6.97 -0.64
N LYS A 67 -10.92 6.58 -1.79
CA LYS A 67 -11.62 5.28 -1.94
C LYS A 67 -10.71 4.10 -1.60
N ALA A 68 -9.45 4.14 -2.03
CA ALA A 68 -8.47 3.09 -1.78
C ALA A 68 -8.14 2.98 -0.29
N VAL A 69 -7.97 4.11 0.41
CA VAL A 69 -7.69 4.13 1.85
C VAL A 69 -8.87 3.55 2.63
N VAL A 70 -10.10 3.94 2.28
CA VAL A 70 -11.32 3.41 2.90
C VAL A 70 -11.44 1.90 2.64
N PHE A 71 -11.26 1.46 1.40
CA PHE A 71 -11.35 0.04 1.06
C PHE A 71 -10.25 -0.78 1.73
N ALA A 72 -9.02 -0.27 1.84
CA ALA A 72 -7.95 -0.94 2.59
C ALA A 72 -8.27 -1.09 4.09
N LEU A 73 -8.94 -0.12 4.71
CA LEU A 73 -9.42 -0.26 6.10
C LEU A 73 -10.45 -1.38 6.23
N GLU A 74 -11.32 -1.55 5.24
CA GLU A 74 -12.30 -2.66 5.20
C GLU A 74 -11.61 -4.01 5.01
N LEU A 75 -10.69 -4.10 4.04
CA LEU A 75 -9.88 -5.30 3.84
C LEU A 75 -9.13 -5.68 5.11
N LEU A 76 -8.53 -4.71 5.82
CA LEU A 76 -7.84 -4.99 7.07
C LEU A 76 -8.77 -5.37 8.23
N LYS A 77 -10.07 -5.07 8.21
CA LYS A 77 -11.00 -5.64 9.20
C LYS A 77 -11.19 -7.13 8.97
N ASN A 78 -11.11 -7.57 7.71
CA ASN A 78 -11.05 -8.97 7.35
C ASN A 78 -9.61 -9.50 7.55
N ARG A 79 -9.41 -10.31 8.59
CA ARG A 79 -8.07 -10.80 9.01
C ARG A 79 -7.31 -11.63 7.95
N LYS A 80 -7.90 -11.87 6.78
CA LYS A 80 -7.27 -12.50 5.60
C LYS A 80 -6.21 -11.61 4.93
N TYR A 81 -6.32 -10.29 5.03
CA TYR A 81 -5.50 -9.36 4.23
C TYR A 81 -4.51 -8.55 5.06
N GLY A 82 -3.44 -8.09 4.40
CA GLY A 82 -2.36 -7.31 5.00
C GLY A 82 -1.29 -8.20 5.63
N THR A 83 -0.12 -7.60 5.85
CA THR A 83 1.04 -8.29 6.42
C THR A 83 1.79 -7.41 7.43
N ASP A 84 2.45 -8.02 8.41
CA ASP A 84 3.42 -7.41 9.32
C ASP A 84 4.88 -7.68 8.89
N SER A 85 5.08 -8.40 7.79
CA SER A 85 6.40 -8.77 7.33
C SER A 85 7.25 -7.54 6.99
N LYS A 86 8.56 -7.66 7.21
CA LYS A 86 9.55 -6.65 6.82
C LYS A 86 10.00 -6.80 5.36
N THR A 87 9.73 -7.95 4.75
CA THR A 87 10.17 -8.30 3.40
C THR A 87 9.01 -8.54 2.45
N ILE A 88 7.78 -8.60 2.96
CA ILE A 88 6.57 -8.75 2.16
C ILE A 88 5.71 -7.52 2.39
N LYS A 89 5.05 -7.06 1.33
CA LYS A 89 4.19 -5.90 1.34
C LYS A 89 2.95 -6.18 0.50
N ASP A 90 1.78 -6.06 1.12
CA ASP A 90 0.54 -6.06 0.35
C ASP A 90 0.28 -4.64 -0.17
N VAL A 91 0.05 -4.52 -1.48
CA VAL A 91 -0.16 -3.25 -2.19
C VAL A 91 -1.51 -3.25 -2.87
N LEU A 92 -2.34 -2.26 -2.57
CA LEU A 92 -3.68 -2.07 -3.13
C LEU A 92 -3.65 -0.94 -4.16
N VAL A 93 -4.14 -1.23 -5.36
CA VAL A 93 -4.28 -0.26 -6.45
C VAL A 93 -5.74 -0.22 -6.89
N LEU A 94 -6.37 0.95 -6.87
CA LEU A 94 -7.69 1.14 -7.46
C LEU A 94 -7.57 1.74 -8.85
N GLU A 95 -8.23 1.17 -9.85
CA GLU A 95 -8.18 1.67 -11.23
C GLU A 95 -9.59 1.77 -11.80
N LYS A 96 -9.86 2.81 -12.61
CA LYS A 96 -11.07 2.86 -13.43
C LYS A 96 -10.80 2.01 -14.67
N VAL A 97 -11.63 1.00 -14.88
CA VAL A 97 -11.48 0.04 -15.98
C VAL A 97 -12.45 0.43 -17.10
N PRO A 98 -11.96 0.91 -18.25
CA PRO A 98 -12.82 1.21 -19.38
C PRO A 98 -13.51 -0.05 -19.89
N GLU A 99 -14.75 0.10 -20.38
CA GLU A 99 -15.51 -1.01 -20.96
C GLU A 99 -14.72 -1.71 -22.08
N GLY A 100 -14.71 -3.05 -22.08
CA GLY A 100 -13.97 -3.86 -23.03
C GLY A 100 -12.47 -4.03 -22.72
N THR A 101 -11.96 -3.42 -21.65
CA THR A 101 -10.58 -3.65 -21.19
C THR A 101 -10.50 -4.96 -20.41
N SER A 102 -9.53 -5.82 -20.77
CA SER A 102 -9.30 -7.06 -20.03
C SER A 102 -8.68 -6.79 -18.66
N ILE A 103 -9.23 -7.40 -17.62
CA ILE A 103 -8.69 -7.35 -16.26
C ILE A 103 -7.24 -7.85 -16.21
N ASP A 104 -6.93 -8.92 -16.95
CA ASP A 104 -5.57 -9.48 -17.01
C ASP A 104 -4.56 -8.48 -17.56
N SER A 105 -4.94 -7.69 -18.58
CA SER A 105 -4.08 -6.67 -19.15
C SER A 105 -3.78 -5.52 -18.17
N ILE A 106 -4.72 -5.24 -17.27
CA ILE A 106 -4.53 -4.24 -16.21
C ILE A 106 -3.61 -4.81 -15.13
N ILE A 107 -3.82 -6.07 -14.74
CA ILE A 107 -2.96 -6.76 -13.80
C ILE A 107 -1.51 -6.73 -14.29
N GLU A 108 -1.23 -7.20 -15.51
CA GLU A 108 0.11 -7.19 -16.11
C GLU A 108 0.76 -5.80 -16.07
N LYS A 109 0.04 -4.78 -16.52
CA LYS A 109 0.53 -3.39 -16.47
C LYS A 109 0.85 -2.94 -15.04
N LYS A 110 0.04 -3.32 -14.05
CA LYS A 110 0.26 -2.92 -12.66
C LYS A 110 1.39 -3.71 -11.99
N LEU A 111 1.65 -4.94 -12.42
CA LEU A 111 2.84 -5.69 -12.00
C LEU A 111 4.11 -4.92 -12.38
N ASP A 112 4.24 -4.54 -13.65
CA ASP A 112 5.39 -3.78 -14.14
C ASP A 112 5.56 -2.43 -13.39
N GLU A 113 4.47 -1.66 -13.23
CA GLU A 113 4.50 -0.38 -12.50
C GLU A 113 4.97 -0.55 -11.04
N LEU A 114 4.52 -1.61 -10.36
CA LEU A 114 4.87 -1.89 -8.96
C LEU A 114 6.31 -2.40 -8.81
N GLU A 115 6.80 -3.20 -9.75
CA GLU A 115 8.20 -3.62 -9.80
C GLU A 115 9.12 -2.41 -9.96
N GLU A 116 8.86 -1.56 -10.96
CA GLU A 116 9.63 -0.35 -11.23
C GLU A 116 9.64 0.59 -10.02
N MET A 117 8.47 0.81 -9.42
CA MET A 117 8.33 1.64 -8.22
C MET A 117 9.15 1.06 -7.06
N THR A 118 9.07 -0.25 -6.83
CA THR A 118 9.82 -0.92 -5.77
C THR A 118 11.32 -0.78 -5.99
N GLN A 119 11.81 -1.05 -7.20
CA GLN A 119 13.22 -0.86 -7.54
C GLN A 119 13.65 0.60 -7.32
N SER A 120 12.83 1.57 -7.75
CA SER A 120 13.11 3.00 -7.55
C SER A 120 13.22 3.39 -6.08
N ILE A 121 12.33 2.86 -5.22
CA ILE A 121 12.38 3.09 -3.77
C ILE A 121 13.73 2.64 -3.20
N PHE A 122 14.18 1.43 -3.53
CA PHE A 122 15.43 0.89 -2.97
C PHE A 122 16.68 1.51 -3.58
N ALA A 123 16.64 1.91 -4.84
CA ALA A 123 17.73 2.67 -5.48
C ALA A 123 17.90 4.06 -4.85
N SER A 124 16.81 4.70 -4.40
CA SER A 124 16.83 6.03 -3.78
C SER A 124 17.36 6.05 -2.34
N LYS A 125 17.55 4.89 -1.70
CA LYS A 125 18.01 4.82 -0.31
C LYS A 125 19.46 5.27 -0.19
N ARG A 126 19.81 5.83 0.98
CA ARG A 126 21.17 6.29 1.32
C ARG A 126 22.27 5.25 1.05
N LYS A 127 21.94 3.97 1.17
CA LYS A 127 22.75 2.85 0.68
C LYS A 127 21.89 2.11 -0.35
N PRO A 128 22.06 2.37 -1.65
CA PRO A 128 21.31 1.69 -2.69
C PRO A 128 21.50 0.18 -2.55
N GLN A 129 20.41 -0.57 -2.63
CA GLN A 129 20.43 -2.03 -2.61
C GLN A 129 19.83 -2.51 -3.91
N ILE A 130 20.52 -3.44 -4.58
CA ILE A 130 19.90 -4.22 -5.63
C ILE A 130 18.92 -5.14 -4.92
N VAL A 131 17.64 -4.93 -5.20
CA VAL A 131 16.56 -5.76 -4.69
C VAL A 131 15.87 -6.45 -5.84
N ILE A 132 15.51 -7.71 -5.63
CA ILE A 132 14.57 -8.41 -6.48
C ILE A 132 13.20 -8.17 -5.85
N ALA A 133 12.34 -7.49 -6.61
CA ALA A 133 10.93 -7.34 -6.30
C ALA A 133 10.20 -8.42 -7.08
N ASP A 134 9.57 -9.35 -6.36
CA ASP A 134 8.66 -10.34 -6.92
C ASP A 134 7.25 -9.86 -6.61
N VAL A 135 6.42 -9.65 -7.64
CA VAL A 135 5.08 -9.06 -7.50
C VAL A 135 4.06 -10.06 -8.01
N ASP A 136 3.20 -10.52 -7.10
CA ASP A 136 2.14 -11.47 -7.42
C ASP A 136 0.76 -10.82 -7.27
N PRO A 137 -0.18 -11.05 -8.20
CA PRO A 137 -1.58 -10.72 -7.97
C PRO A 137 -2.15 -11.65 -6.89
N VAL A 138 -2.81 -11.08 -5.88
CA VAL A 138 -3.44 -11.83 -4.79
C VAL A 138 -4.93 -12.01 -5.08
N GLU A 139 -5.62 -10.91 -5.31
CA GLU A 139 -7.07 -10.88 -5.51
C GLU A 139 -7.46 -9.57 -6.18
N HIS A 140 -8.59 -9.54 -6.88
CA HIS A 140 -9.19 -8.32 -7.38
C HIS A 140 -10.67 -8.25 -7.00
N PHE A 141 -11.19 -7.03 -6.89
CA PHE A 141 -12.55 -6.75 -6.47
C PHE A 141 -13.15 -5.73 -7.43
N GLU A 142 -14.34 -6.02 -7.93
CA GLU A 142 -15.15 -5.02 -8.61
C GLU A 142 -15.83 -4.13 -7.58
N LEU A 143 -15.65 -2.82 -7.73
CA LEU A 143 -16.31 -1.78 -6.95
C LEU A 143 -17.30 -1.03 -7.87
N GLU A 144 -17.95 -0.01 -7.34
CA GLU A 144 -18.90 0.82 -8.08
C GLU A 144 -18.21 1.63 -9.22
N ASP A 145 -18.99 2.07 -10.20
CA ASP A 145 -18.55 2.95 -11.30
C ASP A 145 -17.38 2.41 -12.14
N SER A 146 -17.36 1.09 -12.39
CA SER A 146 -16.28 0.42 -13.13
C SER A 146 -14.89 0.62 -12.49
N VAL A 147 -14.86 0.87 -11.18
CA VAL A 147 -13.61 0.91 -10.42
C VAL A 147 -13.30 -0.50 -9.95
N TYR A 148 -12.06 -0.93 -10.15
CA TYR A 148 -11.57 -2.21 -9.68
C TYR A 148 -10.45 -1.98 -8.67
N ALA A 149 -10.47 -2.76 -7.60
CA ALA A 149 -9.40 -2.81 -6.63
C ALA A 149 -8.55 -4.06 -6.86
N PHE A 150 -7.24 -3.88 -7.02
CA PHE A 150 -6.26 -4.92 -7.27
C PHE A 150 -5.33 -5.01 -6.08
N LEU A 151 -5.30 -6.18 -5.44
CA LEU A 151 -4.39 -6.47 -4.34
C LEU A 151 -3.21 -7.28 -4.88
N PHE A 152 -2.01 -6.76 -4.66
CA PHE A 152 -0.75 -7.38 -5.04
C PHE A 152 0.07 -7.69 -3.79
N ARG A 153 0.91 -8.72 -3.89
CA ARG A 153 1.92 -9.04 -2.90
C ARG A 153 3.29 -8.79 -3.48
N VAL A 154 4.00 -7.83 -2.92
CA VAL A 154 5.37 -7.50 -3.27
C VAL A 154 6.32 -8.14 -2.26
N GLN A 155 7.14 -9.08 -2.70
CA GLN A 155 8.22 -9.64 -1.91
C GLN A 155 9.55 -9.02 -2.33
N VAL A 156 10.27 -8.46 -1.35
CA VAL A 156 11.58 -7.85 -1.56
C VAL A 156 12.65 -8.78 -0.99
N SER A 157 13.56 -9.23 -1.84
CA SER A 157 14.78 -9.93 -1.44
C SER A 157 16.02 -9.12 -1.83
N LYS A 158 17.11 -9.27 -1.06
CA LYS A 158 18.39 -8.66 -1.41
C LYS A 158 19.05 -9.52 -2.48
N SER A 159 19.49 -8.90 -3.57
CA SER A 159 20.41 -9.56 -4.50
C SER A 159 21.72 -9.83 -3.75
N SER A 160 22.09 -11.11 -3.70
CA SER A 160 23.32 -11.63 -3.07
C SER A 160 24.57 -11.15 -3.81
#